data_AF-A0A7K3S6J5-F1
#
_entry.id   AF-A0A7K3S6J5-F1
#
_cell.length_a   1.000
_cell.length_b   1.000
_cell.length_c   1.000
_cell.angle_alpha   90.00
_cell.angle_beta   90.00
_cell.angle_gamma   90.00
#
_symmetry.space_group_name_H-M   'P 1'
#
loop_
_entity.id
_entity.type
_entity.pdbx_description
1 polymer ?
#
loop_
_entity_poly.entity_id
_entity_poly.type
_entity_poly.pdbx_seq_one_letter_code
_entity_poly.pdbx_strand_id
1 'polypeptide(L)' 'MGRPSRLGDEDRSDYASALDEVIASPEIRRLLELSGAPVDRLRVRGLAAVARTTAAADAEYRRYTALRLRARG' A
#
# COMPACT_ATOMS: atom_id res chain seq x y z
N MET A 1 8.21 18.21 -3.85
CA MET A 1 7.54 17.94 -2.56
C MET A 1 6.36 17.01 -2.81
N GLY A 2 6.47 15.72 -2.47
CA GLY A 2 5.42 14.73 -2.70
C GLY A 2 4.19 15.04 -1.85
N ARG A 3 2.98 14.83 -2.40
CA ARG A 3 1.74 15.00 -1.63
C ARG A 3 1.79 14.12 -0.37
N PRO A 4 1.41 14.65 0.81
CA PRO A 4 1.40 13.85 2.02
C PRO A 4 0.46 12.66 1.85
N SER A 5 0.89 11.47 2.27
CA SER A 5 0.03 10.29 2.31
C SER A 5 -1.14 10.55 3.25
N ARG A 6 -2.34 10.08 2.89
CA ARG A 6 -3.52 10.15 3.77
C ARG A 6 -3.55 9.07 4.86
N LEU A 7 -2.58 8.14 4.83
CA LEU A 7 -2.37 7.15 5.89
C LEU A 7 -1.98 7.85 7.20
N GLY A 8 -2.64 7.47 8.29
CA GLY A 8 -2.16 7.76 9.63
C GLY A 8 -0.82 7.07 9.89
N ASP A 9 0.00 7.64 10.78
CA ASP A 9 1.34 7.13 11.05
C ASP A 9 1.32 5.69 11.60
N GLU A 10 0.29 5.33 12.37
CA GLU A 10 0.04 3.97 12.86
C GLU A 10 -0.20 2.95 11.72
N ASP A 11 -0.75 3.39 10.59
CA ASP A 11 -1.12 2.50 9.48
C ASP A 11 0.01 2.38 8.42
N ARG A 12 1.11 3.15 8.56
CA ARG A 12 2.23 3.11 7.61
C ARG A 12 2.97 1.77 7.64
N SER A 13 3.11 1.17 8.82
CA SER A 13 3.72 -0.15 8.97
C SER A 13 2.87 -1.21 8.28
N ASP A 14 1.56 -1.16 8.51
CA ASP A 14 0.60 -2.09 7.90
C ASP A 14 0.58 -1.95 6.38
N TYR A 15 0.68 -0.73 5.86
CA TYR A 15 0.83 -0.50 4.42
C TYR A 15 2.10 -1.16 3.85
N ALA A 16 3.23 -1.06 4.56
CA ALA A 16 4.47 -1.68 4.12
C ALA A 16 4.37 -3.23 4.14
N SER A 17 3.74 -3.80 5.17
CA SER A 17 3.48 -5.24 5.26
C SER A 17 2.55 -5.72 4.14
N ALA A 18 1.44 -5.02 3.90
CA ALA A 18 0.50 -5.34 2.83
C ALA A 18 1.15 -5.24 1.44
N LEU A 19 2.03 -4.25 1.25
CA LEU A 19 2.81 -4.13 0.01
C LEU A 19 3.76 -5.33 -0.17
N ASP A 20 4.41 -5.79 0.90
CA ASP A 20 5.28 -6.96 0.85
C ASP A 20 4.51 -8.25 0.53
N GLU A 21 3.31 -8.43 1.08
CA GLU A 21 2.42 -9.54 0.76
C GLU A 21 2.02 -9.56 -0.71
N VAL A 22 1.63 -8.39 -1.26
CA VAL A 22 1.27 -8.26 -2.68
C VAL A 22 2.46 -8.58 -3.58
N ILE A 23 3.66 -8.06 -3.26
CA ILE A 23 4.89 -8.33 -4.01
C ILE A 23 5.27 -9.81 -3.93
N ALA A 24 5.03 -10.47 -2.79
CA ALA A 24 5.29 -11.89 -2.60
C ALA A 24 4.28 -12.79 -3.31
N SER A 25 3.13 -12.25 -3.77
CA SER A 25 2.09 -13.05 -4.40
C SER A 25 2.59 -13.74 -5.68
N PRO A 26 2.20 -15.01 -5.93
CA PRO A 26 2.66 -15.76 -7.11
C PRO A 26 2.31 -15.08 -8.44
N GLU A 27 1.16 -14.42 -8.50
CA GLU A 27 0.71 -13.69 -9.68
C GLU A 27 1.61 -12.49 -9.99
N ILE A 28 1.87 -11.63 -9.00
CA ILE A 28 2.75 -10.47 -9.18
C ILE A 28 4.18 -10.91 -9.49
N ARG A 29 4.69 -11.95 -8.83
CA ARG A 29 6.01 -12.53 -9.15
C ARG A 29 6.09 -13.00 -10.60
N ARG A 30 5.08 -13.74 -11.07
CA ARG A 30 5.01 -14.20 -12.46
C ARG A 30 4.98 -13.02 -13.44
N LEU A 31 4.22 -11.97 -13.16
CA LEU A 31 4.17 -10.77 -14.00
C LEU A 31 5.51 -10.01 -14.01
N LEU A 32 6.22 -9.98 -12.89
CA LEU A 32 7.55 -9.37 -12.80
C LEU A 32 8.60 -10.16 -13.60
N GLU A 33 8.57 -11.49 -13.53
CA GLU A 33 9.42 -12.37 -14.32
C GLU A 33 9.19 -12.16 -15.83
N LEU A 34 7.92 -12.13 -16.26
CA LEU A 34 7.56 -11.90 -17.67
C LEU A 34 7.97 -10.52 -18.18
N SER A 35 7.99 -9.51 -17.31
CA SER A 35 8.38 -8.14 -17.66
C SER A 35 9.88 -7.86 -17.52
N GLY A 36 10.66 -8.81 -16.99
CA GLY A 36 12.08 -8.63 -16.68
C GLY A 36 12.34 -7.56 -15.60
N ALA A 37 11.32 -7.19 -14.84
CA ALA A 37 11.42 -6.14 -13.84
C ALA A 37 11.97 -6.68 -12.51
N PRO A 38 13.01 -6.07 -11.93
CA PRO A 38 13.56 -6.53 -10.67
C PRO A 38 12.59 -6.26 -9.51
N VAL A 39 12.30 -7.30 -8.73
CA VAL A 39 11.39 -7.29 -7.57
C VAL A 39 11.78 -6.21 -6.55
N ASP A 40 13.07 -6.03 -6.29
CA ASP A 40 13.57 -5.05 -5.30
C ASP A 40 13.20 -3.61 -5.66
N ARG A 41 13.08 -3.29 -6.96
CA ARG A 41 12.64 -1.96 -7.40
C ARG A 41 11.14 -1.76 -7.25
N LEU A 42 10.34 -2.83 -7.22
CA LEU A 42 8.90 -2.72 -7.06
C LEU A 42 8.54 -2.23 -5.65
N ARG A 43 9.22 -2.74 -4.60
CA ARG A 43 9.01 -2.28 -3.22
C ARG A 43 9.27 -0.78 -3.08
N VAL A 44 10.42 -0.32 -3.57
CA VAL A 44 10.79 1.11 -3.51
C VAL A 44 9.78 1.98 -4.26
N ARG A 45 9.36 1.54 -5.46
CA ARG A 45 8.35 2.26 -6.26
C ARG A 45 6.98 2.26 -5.58
N GLY A 46 6.57 1.16 -4.96
CA GLY A 46 5.32 1.05 -4.22
C GLY A 46 5.28 2.01 -3.04
N LEU A 47 6.34 2.05 -2.23
CA LEU A 47 6.46 2.99 -1.12
C LEU A 47 6.48 4.46 -1.61
N ALA A 48 7.18 4.76 -2.71
CA ALA A 48 7.18 6.09 -3.31
C ALA A 48 5.81 6.49 -3.89
N ALA A 49 4.98 5.51 -4.28
CA ALA A 49 3.65 5.72 -4.83
C ALA A 49 2.55 5.81 -3.77
N VAL A 50 2.87 5.71 -2.46
CA VAL A 50 1.91 5.66 -1.36
C VAL A 50 0.82 6.73 -1.43
N ALA A 51 1.16 7.97 -1.80
CA ALA A 51 0.20 9.06 -1.92
C ALA A 51 -0.82 8.84 -3.04
N ARG A 52 -0.43 8.16 -4.13
CA ARG A 52 -1.34 7.80 -5.23
C ARG A 52 -2.21 6.60 -4.85
N THR A 53 -1.61 5.58 -4.26
CA THR A 53 -2.32 4.35 -3.84
C THR A 53 -3.37 4.65 -2.77
N THR A 54 -3.01 5.44 -1.76
CA THR A 54 -3.94 5.86 -0.70
C THR A 54 -5.03 6.79 -1.20
N ALA A 55 -4.74 7.64 -2.19
CA ALA A 55 -5.78 8.46 -2.81
C ALA A 55 -6.78 7.61 -3.62
N ALA A 56 -6.32 6.56 -4.29
CA ALA A 56 -7.19 5.64 -5.01
C ALA A 56 -8.06 4.80 -4.05
N ALA A 57 -7.52 4.42 -2.89
CA ALA A 57 -8.20 3.65 -1.86
C ALA A 57 -8.88 4.52 -0.77
N ASP A 58 -9.07 5.82 -1.02
CA ASP A 58 -9.48 6.79 0.01
C ASP A 58 -10.87 6.47 0.57
N ALA A 59 -11.79 6.01 -0.28
CA ALA A 59 -13.15 5.70 0.13
C ALA A 59 -13.19 4.48 1.07
N GLU A 60 -12.45 3.43 0.73
CA GLU A 60 -12.29 2.22 1.53
C GLU A 60 -11.58 2.52 2.84
N TYR A 61 -10.49 3.29 2.78
CA TYR A 61 -9.72 3.66 3.96
C TYR A 61 -10.55 4.49 4.95
N ARG A 62 -11.34 5.46 4.46
CA ARG A 62 -12.27 6.21 5.32
C ARG A 62 -13.29 5.31 6.00
N ARG A 63 -13.88 4.35 5.28
CA ARG A 63 -14.83 3.39 5.87
C ARG A 63 -14.17 2.56 6.96
N TYR A 64 -12.97 2.04 6.70
CA TYR A 64 -12.17 1.32 7.70
C TYR A 64 -11.91 2.18 8.94
N THR A 65 -11.44 3.42 8.77
CA THR A 65 -11.15 4.31 9.92
C THR A 65 -12.41 4.61 10.73
N ALA A 66 -13.56 4.81 10.09
CA ALA A 66 -14.83 5.03 10.77
C ALA A 66 -15.27 3.80 11.59
N LEU A 67 -15.09 2.59 11.04
CA LEU A 67 -15.36 1.35 11.77
C LEU A 67 -14.41 1.16 12.96
N ARG A 68 -13.11 1.41 12.76
CA ARG A 68 -12.08 1.32 13.82
C ARG A 68 -12.36 2.29 14.96
N LEU A 69 -12.76 3.52 14.66
CA LEU A 69 -13.13 4.51 15.68
C LEU A 69 -14.36 4.05 16.47
N ARG A 70 -15.38 3.48 15.80
CA ARG A 70 -16.58 2.93 16.46
C ARG A 70 -16.29 1.71 17.33
N ALA A 71 -15.31 0.89 16.97
CA ALA A 71 -14.93 -0.30 17.75
C ALA A 71 -14.05 0.03 18.97
N ARG A 72 -13.43 1.21 18.99
CA ARG A 72 -12.59 1.70 20.10
C ARG A 72 -13.37 2.53 21.13
N GLY A 73 -14.62 2.90 20.86
CA GLY A 73 -15.53 3.62 21.77
C GLY A 73 -16.59 2.70 22.35
#